data_AF-A0A3S1S1Y2-F1
#
_entry.id   AF-A0A3S1S1Y2-F1
#
_cell.length_a   1.000
_cell.length_b   1.000
_cell.length_c   1.000
_cell.angle_alpha   90.00
_cell.angle_beta   90.00
_cell.angle_gamma   90.00
#
_symmetry.space_group_name_H-M   'P 1'
#
loop_
_entity.id
_entity.type
_entity.pdbx_description
1 polymer ?
#
loop_
_entity_poly.entity_id
_entity_poly.type
_entity_poly.pdbx_seq_one_letter_code
_entity_poly.pdbx_strand_id
1 'polypeptide(L)'
;PWVTVERISQAMREDLARLCLHERIPRRSAFESLAYDRINQLMPQVQRTGRRGDPILGGSIAAVTVGLEVLRLRHAQLNSAVPRETVESIGNFLRGLARELLFRRPGEPQTATIAVARQYAASIGERSDRLEMLRIAASLRIIA
;
A
#
# COMPACT_ATOMS: atom_id res chain seq x y z
N PRO A 1 -8.23 -6.58 -24.78
CA PRO A 1 -7.01 -6.10 -24.08
C PRO A 1 -7.34 -5.29 -22.82
N TRP A 2 -8.19 -4.25 -22.92
CA TRP A 2 -8.51 -3.37 -21.80
C TRP A 2 -9.18 -4.08 -20.61
N VAL A 3 -10.15 -4.96 -20.87
CA VAL A 3 -10.77 -5.80 -19.83
C VAL A 3 -9.75 -6.66 -19.06
N THR A 4 -8.73 -7.17 -19.76
CA THR A 4 -7.64 -7.94 -19.13
C THR A 4 -6.78 -7.05 -18.24
N VAL A 5 -6.47 -5.84 -18.68
CA VAL A 5 -5.74 -4.84 -17.90
C VAL A 5 -6.49 -4.51 -16.61
N GLU A 6 -7.79 -4.18 -16.71
CA GLU A 6 -8.63 -3.88 -15.55
C GLU A 6 -8.68 -5.05 -14.55
N ARG A 7 -8.79 -6.29 -15.03
CA ARG A 7 -8.75 -7.49 -14.19
C ARG A 7 -7.42 -7.64 -13.46
N ILE A 8 -6.29 -7.41 -14.13
CA ILE A 8 -4.97 -7.49 -13.49
C ILE A 8 -4.82 -6.37 -12.45
N SER A 9 -5.21 -5.14 -12.79
CA SER A 9 -5.18 -4.02 -11.85
C SER A 9 -6.11 -4.22 -10.64
N GLN A 10 -7.27 -4.85 -10.84
CA GLN A 10 -8.16 -5.26 -9.76
C GLN A 10 -7.50 -6.32 -8.86
N ALA A 11 -6.90 -7.35 -9.45
CA ALA A 11 -6.19 -8.38 -8.70
C ALA A 11 -5.03 -7.81 -7.86
N MET A 12 -4.29 -6.83 -8.41
CA MET A 12 -3.24 -6.13 -7.65
C MET A 12 -3.79 -5.35 -6.45
N ARG A 13 -4.94 -4.68 -6.59
CA ARG A 13 -5.60 -4.00 -5.48
C ARG A 13 -6.06 -4.97 -4.40
N GLU A 14 -6.59 -6.12 -4.79
CA GLU A 14 -6.97 -7.19 -3.86
C GLU A 14 -5.76 -7.81 -3.17
N ASP A 15 -4.64 -7.99 -3.87
CA ASP A 15 -3.38 -8.45 -3.30
C ASP A 15 -2.90 -7.49 -2.20
N LEU A 16 -2.96 -6.17 -2.43
CA LEU A 16 -2.65 -5.15 -1.43
C LEU A 16 -3.64 -5.13 -0.26
N ALA A 17 -4.93 -5.28 -0.53
CA ALA A 17 -5.94 -5.32 0.53
C ALA A 17 -5.74 -6.55 1.43
N ARG A 18 -5.44 -7.71 0.84
CA ARG A 18 -5.04 -8.93 1.59
C ARG A 18 -3.81 -8.66 2.44
N LEU A 19 -2.79 -8.00 1.90
CA LEU A 19 -1.57 -7.67 2.63
C LEU A 19 -1.83 -6.78 3.86
N CYS A 20 -2.80 -5.87 3.77
CA CYS A 20 -3.21 -5.02 4.88
C CYS A 20 -3.92 -5.80 5.99
N LEU A 21 -4.77 -6.78 5.63
CA LEU A 21 -5.74 -7.42 6.53
C LEU A 21 -5.32 -8.79 7.06
N HIS A 22 -4.54 -9.55 6.29
CA HIS A 22 -4.30 -10.96 6.60
C HIS A 22 -3.54 -11.12 7.92
N GLU A 23 -3.91 -12.11 8.73
CA GLU A 23 -3.21 -12.43 9.98
C GLU A 23 -1.73 -12.71 9.78
N ARG A 24 -1.38 -13.55 8.79
CA ARG A 24 0.01 -13.89 8.48
C ARG A 24 0.66 -12.82 7.62
N ILE A 25 1.82 -12.33 8.05
CA ILE A 25 2.66 -11.42 7.26
C ILE A 25 3.50 -12.25 6.29
N PRO A 26 3.37 -12.06 4.96
CA PRO A 26 4.20 -12.76 4.00
C PRO A 26 5.64 -12.25 4.06
N ARG A 27 6.59 -13.10 3.67
CA ARG A 27 7.99 -12.67 3.48
C ARG A 27 8.04 -11.62 2.37
N ARG A 28 8.95 -10.66 2.50
CA ARG A 28 9.18 -9.62 1.50
C ARG A 28 9.38 -10.19 0.09
N SER A 29 10.23 -11.22 -0.04
CA SER A 29 10.49 -11.86 -1.34
C SER A 29 9.24 -12.47 -1.98
N ALA A 30 8.34 -13.05 -1.18
CA ALA A 30 7.10 -13.63 -1.70
C ALA A 30 6.16 -12.54 -2.27
N PHE A 31 6.09 -11.38 -1.60
CA PHE A 31 5.36 -10.24 -2.12
C PHE A 31 6.01 -9.69 -3.40
N GLU A 32 7.33 -9.51 -3.41
CA GLU A 32 8.07 -9.02 -4.58
C GLU A 32 7.91 -9.95 -5.79
N SER A 33 7.97 -11.26 -5.60
CA SER A 33 7.70 -12.24 -6.67
C SER A 33 6.28 -12.12 -7.22
N LEU A 34 5.26 -12.04 -6.35
CA LEU A 34 3.88 -11.85 -6.79
C LEU A 34 3.71 -10.53 -7.56
N ALA A 35 4.30 -9.45 -7.06
CA ALA A 35 4.27 -8.15 -7.73
C ALA A 35 4.93 -8.19 -9.11
N TYR A 36 6.08 -8.85 -9.21
CA TYR A 36 6.78 -9.06 -10.47
C TYR A 36 5.94 -9.85 -11.48
N ASP A 37 5.29 -10.93 -11.04
CA ASP A 37 4.39 -11.72 -11.88
C ASP A 37 3.21 -10.89 -12.39
N ARG A 38 2.61 -10.06 -11.54
CA ARG A 38 1.52 -9.15 -11.95
C ARG A 38 1.96 -8.15 -12.99
N ILE A 39 3.14 -7.53 -12.81
CA ILE A 39 3.70 -6.58 -13.77
C ILE A 39 4.00 -7.26 -15.10
N ASN A 40 4.58 -8.46 -15.08
CA ASN A 40 4.86 -9.21 -16.30
C ASN A 40 3.60 -9.61 -17.06
N GLN A 41 2.51 -9.95 -16.36
CA GLN A 41 1.21 -10.20 -16.98
C GLN A 41 0.62 -8.93 -17.60
N LEU A 42 0.85 -7.77 -16.98
CA LEU A 42 0.33 -6.48 -17.41
C LEU A 42 1.10 -5.90 -18.61
N MET A 43 2.42 -6.04 -18.62
CA MET A 43 3.34 -5.44 -19.59
C MET A 43 2.92 -5.63 -21.07
N PRO A 44 2.66 -6.86 -21.56
CA PRO A 44 2.29 -7.05 -22.97
C PRO A 44 0.92 -6.44 -23.28
N GLN A 45 0.03 -6.30 -22.30
CA GLN A 45 -1.28 -5.69 -22.50
C GLN A 45 -1.17 -4.17 -22.62
N VAL A 46 -0.35 -3.55 -21.75
CA VAL A 46 -0.07 -2.11 -21.76
C VAL A 46 0.62 -1.70 -23.07
N GLN A 47 1.63 -2.43 -23.50
CA GLN A 47 2.33 -2.17 -24.77
C GLN A 47 1.39 -2.15 -25.98
N ARG A 48 0.40 -3.06 -26.02
CA ARG A 48 -0.62 -3.10 -27.09
C ARG A 48 -1.58 -1.91 -27.06
N THR A 49 -1.71 -1.23 -25.93
CA THR A 49 -2.59 -0.06 -25.76
C THR A 49 -1.86 1.28 -25.96
N GLY A 50 -0.54 1.26 -26.17
CA GLY A 50 0.28 2.46 -26.38
C GLY A 50 0.19 3.43 -25.20
N ARG A 51 0.22 4.74 -25.50
CA ARG A 51 0.22 5.82 -24.49
C ARG A 51 -0.93 5.77 -23.47
N ARG A 52 -2.04 5.10 -23.80
CA ARG A 52 -3.17 4.94 -22.85
C ARG A 52 -2.85 4.00 -21.69
N GLY A 53 -1.85 3.13 -21.85
CA GLY A 53 -1.43 2.19 -20.81
C GLY A 53 -0.37 2.73 -19.85
N ASP A 54 0.29 3.84 -20.18
CA ASP A 54 1.36 4.43 -19.34
C ASP A 54 0.89 4.75 -17.90
N PRO A 55 -0.30 5.35 -17.67
CA PRO A 55 -0.78 5.61 -16.31
C PRO A 55 -1.02 4.32 -15.51
N ILE A 56 -1.36 3.22 -16.18
CA ILE A 56 -1.64 1.93 -15.53
C ILE A 56 -0.34 1.26 -15.11
N LEU A 57 0.68 1.31 -15.96
CA LEU A 57 2.02 0.84 -15.59
C LEU A 57 2.57 1.66 -14.42
N GLY A 58 2.44 3.00 -14.47
CA GLY A 58 2.83 3.88 -13.36
C GLY A 58 2.08 3.54 -12.06
N GLY A 59 0.76 3.37 -12.13
CA GLY A 59 -0.05 2.94 -10.99
C GLY A 59 0.32 1.56 -10.45
N SER A 60 0.76 0.64 -11.32
CA SER A 60 1.19 -0.70 -10.92
C SER A 60 2.53 -0.67 -10.18
N ILE A 61 3.47 0.18 -10.61
CA ILE A 61 4.73 0.42 -9.89
C ILE A 61 4.44 1.06 -8.52
N ALA A 62 3.57 2.07 -8.49
CA ALA A 62 3.15 2.70 -7.24
C ALA A 62 2.50 1.68 -6.28
N ALA A 63 1.69 0.75 -6.79
CA ALA A 63 1.11 -0.32 -5.99
C ALA A 63 2.19 -1.22 -5.35
N VAL A 64 3.29 -1.53 -6.05
CA VAL A 64 4.41 -2.28 -5.46
C VAL A 64 5.06 -1.50 -4.31
N THR A 65 5.33 -0.21 -4.51
CA THR A 65 5.88 0.67 -3.47
C THR A 65 4.96 0.68 -2.24
N VAL A 66 3.66 0.87 -2.43
CA VAL A 66 2.67 0.84 -1.35
C VAL A 66 2.71 -0.50 -0.61
N GLY A 67 2.75 -1.63 -1.33
CA GLY A 67 2.80 -2.94 -0.68
C GLY A 67 4.08 -3.18 0.14
N LEU A 68 5.23 -2.70 -0.32
CA LEU A 68 6.48 -2.75 0.47
C LEU A 68 6.38 -1.93 1.76
N GLU A 69 5.75 -0.76 1.71
CA GLU A 69 5.56 0.07 2.89
C GLU A 69 4.50 -0.51 3.83
N VAL A 70 3.44 -1.13 3.31
CA VAL A 70 2.47 -1.90 4.12
C VAL A 70 3.18 -3.04 4.84
N LEU A 71 4.03 -3.80 4.15
CA LEU A 71 4.84 -4.84 4.78
C LEU A 71 5.71 -4.28 5.91
N ARG A 72 6.34 -3.12 5.71
CA ARG A 72 7.16 -2.49 6.75
C ARG A 72 6.32 -2.12 7.98
N LEU A 73 5.15 -1.53 7.78
CA LEU A 73 4.22 -1.19 8.85
C LEU A 73 3.73 -2.44 9.60
N ARG A 74 3.37 -3.50 8.87
CA ARG A 74 2.96 -4.79 9.46
C ARG A 74 4.07 -5.40 10.32
N HIS A 75 5.33 -5.34 9.89
CA HIS A 75 6.45 -5.81 10.72
C HIS A 75 6.70 -4.90 11.93
N ALA A 76 6.51 -3.58 11.80
CA ALA A 76 6.62 -2.65 12.91
C ALA A 76 5.60 -2.95 14.03
N GLN A 77 4.40 -3.43 13.68
CA GLN A 77 3.40 -3.87 14.66
C GLN A 77 3.84 -5.05 15.53
N LEU A 78 4.80 -5.86 15.07
CA LEU A 78 5.36 -6.97 15.84
C LEU A 78 6.54 -6.56 16.72
N ASN A 79 7.06 -5.34 16.57
CA ASN A 79 8.21 -4.87 17.33
C ASN A 79 7.75 -4.32 18.69
N SER A 80 8.19 -4.97 19.78
CA SER A 80 7.84 -4.58 21.14
C SER A 80 8.34 -3.18 21.55
N ALA A 81 9.31 -2.62 20.83
CA ALA A 81 9.78 -1.24 21.04
C ALA A 81 8.80 -0.18 20.52
N VAL A 82 7.81 -0.56 19.70
CA VAL A 82 6.79 0.34 19.18
C VAL A 82 5.68 0.51 20.22
N PRO A 83 5.31 1.75 20.60
CA PRO A 83 4.22 1.98 21.55
C PRO A 83 2.89 1.37 21.08
N ARG A 84 2.10 0.82 22.01
CA ARG A 84 0.81 0.17 21.71
C ARG A 84 -0.14 1.07 20.93
N GLU A 85 -0.23 2.34 21.31
CA GLU A 85 -1.04 3.35 20.59
C GLU A 85 -0.65 3.46 19.11
N THR A 86 0.65 3.38 18.81
CA THR A 86 1.17 3.39 17.43
C THR A 86 0.80 2.11 16.69
N VAL A 87 0.91 0.95 17.35
CA VAL A 87 0.51 -0.34 16.78
C VAL A 87 -0.98 -0.34 16.40
N GLU A 88 -1.83 0.19 17.28
CA GLU A 88 -3.28 0.33 17.06
C GLU A 88 -3.57 1.31 15.92
N SER A 89 -2.88 2.46 15.90
CA SER A 89 -3.02 3.47 14.83
C SER A 89 -2.65 2.91 13.47
N ILE A 90 -1.55 2.15 13.38
CA ILE A 90 -1.17 1.42 12.16
C ILE A 90 -2.28 0.44 11.76
N GLY A 91 -2.81 -0.35 12.70
CA GLY A 91 -3.87 -1.33 12.42
C GLY A 91 -5.16 -0.69 11.92
N ASN A 92 -5.55 0.46 12.48
CA ASN A 92 -6.70 1.25 12.03
C ASN A 92 -6.48 1.78 10.62
N PHE A 93 -5.30 2.35 10.36
CA PHE A 93 -4.93 2.84 9.04
C PHE A 93 -4.97 1.73 7.98
N LEU A 94 -4.34 0.58 8.23
CA LEU A 94 -4.30 -0.52 7.28
C LEU A 94 -5.69 -1.09 6.97
N ARG A 95 -6.59 -1.15 7.97
CA ARG A 95 -7.99 -1.52 7.75
C ARG A 95 -8.73 -0.49 6.88
N GLY A 96 -8.52 0.79 7.15
CA GLY A 96 -9.05 1.87 6.31
C GLY A 96 -8.54 1.78 4.87
N LEU A 97 -7.23 1.61 4.69
CA LEU A 97 -6.59 1.48 3.38
C LEU A 97 -7.12 0.27 2.60
N ALA A 98 -7.29 -0.88 3.25
CA ALA A 98 -7.87 -2.05 2.60
C ALA A 98 -9.29 -1.79 2.09
N ARG A 99 -10.10 -1.06 2.87
CA ARG A 99 -11.44 -0.64 2.47
C ARG A 99 -11.40 0.28 1.24
N GLU A 100 -10.46 1.22 1.21
CA GLU A 100 -10.25 2.09 0.03
C GLU A 100 -9.88 1.28 -1.21
N LEU A 101 -8.94 0.34 -1.09
CA LEU A 101 -8.46 -0.46 -2.21
C LEU A 101 -9.57 -1.31 -2.83
N LEU A 102 -10.49 -1.82 -2.01
CA LEU A 102 -11.57 -2.71 -2.44
C LEU A 102 -12.81 -1.97 -2.96
N PHE A 103 -13.17 -0.83 -2.35
CA PHE A 103 -14.49 -0.23 -2.56
C PHE A 103 -14.48 1.19 -3.12
N ARG A 104 -13.34 1.89 -3.15
CA ARG A 104 -13.28 3.27 -3.63
C ARG A 104 -13.58 3.35 -5.13
N ARG A 105 -14.43 4.31 -5.50
CA ARG A 105 -14.75 4.58 -6.91
C ARG A 105 -13.77 5.58 -7.52
N PRO A 106 -13.40 5.43 -8.80
CA PRO A 106 -12.62 6.44 -9.52
C PRO A 106 -13.30 7.82 -9.43
N GLY A 107 -12.55 8.85 -9.05
CA GLY A 107 -13.05 10.23 -8.93
C GLY A 107 -13.56 10.63 -7.55
N GLU A 108 -13.62 9.72 -6.58
CA GLU A 108 -13.95 10.08 -5.19
C GLU A 108 -12.80 10.90 -4.56
N PRO A 109 -13.11 11.95 -3.76
CA PRO A 109 -12.11 12.77 -3.11
C PRO A 109 -11.20 11.97 -2.17
N GLN A 110 -10.04 12.54 -1.83
CA GLN A 110 -9.07 11.93 -0.94
C GLN A 110 -9.72 11.62 0.41
N THR A 111 -9.59 10.38 0.88
CA THR A 111 -10.41 9.90 1.99
C THR A 111 -9.85 10.30 3.35
N ALA A 112 -10.73 10.35 4.35
CA ALA A 112 -10.35 10.67 5.72
C ALA A 112 -9.20 9.79 6.22
N THR A 113 -9.13 8.53 5.78
CA THR A 113 -8.03 7.60 6.09
C THR A 113 -6.66 8.15 5.70
N ILE A 114 -6.54 8.70 4.49
CA ILE A 114 -5.28 9.25 3.95
C ILE A 114 -4.88 10.54 4.69
N ALA A 115 -5.84 11.43 4.90
CA ALA A 115 -5.60 12.69 5.62
C ALA A 115 -5.15 12.42 7.07
N VAL A 116 -5.84 11.53 7.78
CA VAL A 116 -5.50 11.13 9.15
C VAL A 116 -4.12 10.48 9.21
N ALA A 117 -3.76 9.63 8.24
CA ALA A 117 -2.45 9.00 8.19
C ALA A 117 -1.31 10.03 8.02
N ARG A 118 -1.50 11.03 7.15
CA ARG A 118 -0.53 12.12 6.98
C ARG A 118 -0.37 12.94 8.25
N GLN A 119 -1.48 13.30 8.89
CA GLN A 119 -1.46 14.05 10.15
C GLN A 119 -0.77 13.25 11.26
N TYR A 120 -1.07 11.95 11.37
CA TYR A 120 -0.44 11.08 12.35
C TYR A 120 1.07 10.97 12.10
N ALA A 121 1.50 10.78 10.85
CA ALA A 121 2.92 10.74 10.49
C ALA A 121 3.66 12.06 10.79
N ALA A 122 2.99 13.21 10.61
CA ALA A 122 3.51 14.52 11.02
C ALA A 122 3.76 14.55 12.53
N SER A 123 2.75 14.17 13.32
CA SER A 123 2.85 14.16 14.79
C SER A 123 3.93 13.23 15.32
N ILE A 124 4.28 12.14 14.62
CA ILE A 124 5.38 11.27 15.02
C ILE A 124 6.72 11.99 14.85
N GLY A 125 6.90 12.68 13.71
CA GLY A 125 8.14 13.42 13.43
C GLY A 125 8.38 14.59 14.38
N GLU A 126 7.33 15.17 14.96
CA GLU A 126 7.43 16.23 15.96
C GLU A 126 7.74 15.71 17.37
N ARG A 127 7.37 14.46 17.68
CA ARG A 127 7.39 13.91 19.05
C ARG A 127 8.47 12.87 19.31
N SER A 128 9.18 12.39 18.29
CA SER A 128 10.10 11.28 18.44
C SER A 128 11.25 11.29 17.43
N ASP A 129 12.48 11.21 17.94
CA ASP A 129 13.70 11.00 17.14
C ASP A 129 14.11 9.52 16.99
N ARG A 130 13.33 8.59 17.57
CA ARG A 130 13.61 7.16 17.46
C ARG A 130 13.49 6.69 16.01
N LEU A 131 14.52 6.00 15.52
CA LEU A 131 14.62 5.54 14.13
C LEU A 131 13.40 4.71 13.71
N GLU A 132 12.91 3.82 14.56
CA GLU A 132 11.74 2.98 14.28
C GLU A 132 10.48 3.82 14.06
N MET A 133 10.27 4.84 14.89
CA MET A 133 9.13 5.75 14.79
C MET A 133 9.21 6.60 13.52
N LEU A 134 10.39 7.13 13.20
CA LEU A 134 10.61 7.89 11.98
C LEU A 134 10.38 7.04 10.71
N ARG A 135 10.77 5.76 10.73
CA ARG A 135 10.48 4.81 9.65
C ARG A 135 8.99 4.55 9.48
N ILE A 136 8.24 4.40 10.58
CA ILE A 136 6.77 4.29 10.54
C ILE A 136 6.17 5.55 9.92
N ALA A 137 6.60 6.74 10.36
CA ALA A 137 6.12 8.01 9.83
C ALA A 137 6.42 8.16 8.33
N ALA A 138 7.60 7.74 7.87
CA ALA A 138 7.95 7.74 6.45
C ALA A 138 7.06 6.79 5.65
N SER A 139 6.84 5.56 6.12
CA SER A 139 5.96 4.60 5.45
C SER A 139 4.52 5.10 5.35
N LEU A 140 3.98 5.70 6.42
CA LEU A 140 2.65 6.31 6.40
C LEU A 140 2.55 7.43 5.36
N ARG A 141 3.57 8.30 5.25
CA ARG A 141 3.62 9.37 4.23
C ARG A 141 3.75 8.87 2.80
N ILE A 142 4.49 7.79 2.58
CA ILE A 142 4.65 7.22 1.22
C ILE A 142 3.34 6.60 0.73
N ILE A 143 2.57 5.99 1.64
CA ILE A 143 1.28 5.38 1.28
C ILE A 143 0.19 6.44 1.08
N ALA A 144 0.22 7.53 1.85
CA ALA A 144 -0.85 8.52 1.96
C ALA A 144 -0.70 9.68 0.97
#